data_AF-A0A1G6HWV8-F1
#
_entry.id   AF-A0A1G6HWV8-F1
#
_cell.length_a   1.000
_cell.length_b   1.000
_cell.length_c   1.000
_cell.angle_alpha   90.00
_cell.angle_beta   90.00
_cell.angle_gamma   90.00
#
_symmetry.space_group_name_H-M   'P 1'
#
loop_
_entity.id
_entity.type
_entity.pdbx_description
1 polymer ?
#
loop_
_entity_poly.entity_id
_entity_poly.type
_entity_poly.pdbx_seq_one_letter_code
_entity_poly.pdbx_strand_id
1 'polypeptide(L)'
;MDRTLLEALVFQRDHHIDGNVYKVCQCDFAYHSNRIEGSTLTHDQTVQIFDRETFSGNATVEDIVEARNHFRAFDHVLGSGHLG
;
A
#
# COMPACT_ATOMS: atom_id res chain seq x y z
N MET A 1 10.99 -5.90 -25.71
CA MET A 1 10.34 -4.61 -25.45
C MET A 1 10.51 -4.32 -23.98
N ASP A 2 10.91 -3.10 -23.63
CA ASP A 2 11.04 -2.70 -22.23
C ASP A 2 9.65 -2.57 -21.61
N ARG A 3 9.49 -3.10 -20.39
CA ARG A 3 8.24 -3.03 -19.64
C ARG A 3 8.11 -1.64 -19.01
N THR A 4 6.94 -1.03 -19.12
CA THR A 4 6.62 0.22 -18.42
C THR A 4 6.50 0.00 -16.92
N LEU A 5 6.67 1.06 -16.12
CA LEU A 5 6.45 0.97 -14.67
C LEU A 5 5.03 0.50 -14.35
N LEU A 6 4.01 1.00 -15.06
CA LEU A 6 2.62 0.59 -14.86
C LEU A 6 2.44 -0.93 -15.06
N GLU A 7 2.97 -1.49 -16.15
CA GLU A 7 2.91 -2.93 -16.40
C GLU A 7 3.68 -3.74 -15.35
N ALA A 8 4.77 -3.19 -14.79
CA ALA A 8 5.49 -3.83 -13.70
C ALA A 8 4.67 -3.85 -12.41
N LEU A 9 4.04 -2.73 -12.05
CA LEU A 9 3.20 -2.59 -10.86
C LEU A 9 1.98 -3.50 -10.92
N VAL A 10 1.25 -3.50 -12.05
CA VAL A 10 0.07 -4.34 -12.26
C VAL A 10 0.43 -5.83 -12.18
N PHE A 11 1.48 -6.25 -12.89
CA PHE A 11 1.93 -7.64 -12.84
C PHE A 11 2.35 -8.07 -11.41
N GLN A 12 3.06 -7.20 -10.70
CA GLN A 12 3.54 -7.49 -9.36
C GLN A 12 2.41 -7.63 -8.33
N ARG A 13 1.37 -6.79 -8.45
CA ARG A 13 0.13 -6.88 -7.67
C ARG A 13 -0.58 -8.21 -7.95
N ASP A 14 -0.88 -8.50 -9.22
CA ASP A 14 -1.70 -9.65 -9.63
C ASP A 14 -1.06 -11.01 -9.30
N HIS A 15 0.27 -11.03 -9.20
CA HIS A 15 1.05 -12.23 -8.88
C HIS A 15 1.57 -12.28 -7.43
N HIS A 16 1.17 -11.34 -6.56
CA HIS A 16 1.57 -11.29 -5.15
C HIS A 16 3.08 -11.46 -4.93
N ILE A 17 3.90 -10.78 -5.74
CA ILE A 17 5.35 -10.91 -5.68
C ILE A 17 5.86 -10.21 -4.40
N ASP A 18 6.76 -10.81 -3.64
CA ASP A 18 7.34 -10.14 -2.47
C ASP A 18 8.50 -9.21 -2.82
N GLY A 19 8.73 -8.19 -1.97
CA GLY A 19 9.90 -7.30 -2.07
C GLY A 19 9.98 -6.49 -3.36
N ASN A 20 8.82 -6.12 -3.93
CA ASN A 20 8.71 -5.59 -5.28
C ASN A 20 8.45 -4.06 -5.30
N VAL A 21 8.49 -3.44 -6.49
CA VAL A 21 8.27 -1.98 -6.62
C VAL A 21 6.81 -1.59 -6.38
N TYR A 22 5.85 -2.47 -6.64
CA TYR A 22 4.44 -2.27 -6.27
C TYR A 22 4.26 -2.02 -4.78
N LYS A 23 4.81 -2.89 -3.93
CA LYS A 23 4.76 -2.79 -2.48
C LYS A 23 5.45 -1.53 -1.95
N VAL A 24 6.60 -1.18 -2.51
CA VAL A 24 7.32 0.06 -2.15
C VAL A 24 6.46 1.28 -2.47
N CYS A 25 5.97 1.39 -3.71
CA CYS A 25 5.09 2.48 -4.10
C CYS A 25 3.84 2.53 -3.23
N GLN A 26 3.18 1.40 -3.00
CA GLN A 26 1.98 1.31 -2.17
C GLN A 26 2.19 1.89 -0.77
N CYS A 27 3.24 1.44 -0.09
CA CYS A 27 3.54 1.87 1.28
C CYS A 27 3.97 3.33 1.33
N ASP A 28 4.81 3.77 0.39
CA ASP A 28 5.31 5.14 0.35
C ASP A 28 4.19 6.15 0.08
N PHE A 29 3.32 5.86 -0.91
CA PHE A 29 2.19 6.75 -1.21
C PHE A 29 1.23 6.85 -0.02
N ALA A 30 0.83 5.72 0.56
CA ALA A 30 -0.08 5.72 1.71
C ALA A 30 0.53 6.41 2.94
N TYR A 31 1.82 6.21 3.20
CA TYR A 31 2.51 6.89 4.29
C TYR A 31 2.49 8.40 4.10
N HIS A 32 2.84 8.88 2.90
CA HIS A 32 2.93 10.31 2.65
C HIS A 32 1.56 11.00 2.62
N SER A 33 0.56 10.42 1.95
CA SER A 33 -0.80 10.99 1.88
C SER A 33 -1.42 11.08 3.27
N ASN A 34 -1.43 9.97 4.00
CA ASN A 34 -2.11 9.91 5.29
C ASN A 34 -1.38 10.81 6.30
N ARG A 35 -0.04 10.93 6.20
CA ARG A 35 0.72 11.87 7.04
C ARG A 35 0.35 13.32 6.78
N ILE A 36 0.13 13.72 5.52
CA ILE A 36 -0.33 15.06 5.16
C ILE A 36 -1.73 15.33 5.76
N GLU A 37 -2.58 14.30 5.81
CA GLU A 37 -3.94 14.36 6.36
C GLU A 37 -3.98 14.30 7.90
N GLY A 38 -2.84 14.04 8.56
CA GLY A 38 -2.69 14.08 10.01
C GLY A 38 -2.47 12.72 10.67
N SER A 39 -2.32 11.65 9.89
CA SER A 39 -2.10 10.32 10.42
C SER A 39 -0.80 10.21 11.22
N THR A 40 -0.87 9.46 12.32
CA THR A 40 0.26 9.27 13.24
C THR A 40 1.10 8.03 12.92
N LEU A 41 0.71 7.22 11.94
CA LEU A 41 1.43 6.01 11.56
C LEU A 41 2.86 6.32 11.14
N THR A 42 3.81 5.55 11.67
CA THR A 42 5.18 5.49 11.13
C THR A 42 5.19 4.73 9.80
N HIS A 43 6.22 4.95 8.98
CA HIS A 43 6.37 4.22 7.72
C HIS A 43 6.43 2.70 7.95
N ASP A 44 7.19 2.25 8.95
CA ASP A 44 7.26 0.84 9.35
C ASP A 44 5.90 0.26 9.75
N GLN A 45 5.04 1.06 10.39
CA GLN A 45 3.67 0.65 10.73
C GLN A 45 2.80 0.56 9.48
N THR A 46 2.92 1.48 8.51
CA THR A 46 2.24 1.38 7.21
C THR A 46 2.64 0.10 6.48
N VAL A 47 3.93 -0.24 6.47
CA VAL A 47 4.43 -1.51 5.90
C VAL A 47 3.87 -2.73 6.63
N GLN A 48 3.81 -2.69 7.96
CA GLN A 48 3.18 -3.76 8.75
C GLN A 48 1.70 -3.95 8.39
N ILE A 49 0.94 -2.86 8.22
CA ILE A 49 -0.49 -2.93 7.85
C ILE A 49 -0.69 -3.48 6.44
N PHE A 50 0.20 -3.17 5.50
CA PHE A 50 0.10 -3.65 4.13
C PHE A 50 0.39 -5.15 4.00
N ASP A 51 1.41 -5.62 4.69
CA ASP A 51 2.08 -6.88 4.32
C ASP A 51 2.15 -7.92 5.43
N ARG A 52 1.88 -7.54 6.68
CA ARG A 52 2.04 -8.44 7.81
C ARG A 52 0.71 -8.75 8.46
N GLU A 53 0.58 -10.00 8.91
CA GLU A 53 -0.49 -10.43 9.80
C GLU A 53 -0.36 -9.82 11.21
N THR A 54 0.78 -9.19 11.50
CA THR A 54 1.11 -8.66 12.82
C THR A 54 1.39 -7.16 12.75
N PHE A 55 0.88 -6.44 13.76
CA PHE A 55 1.08 -5.01 13.96
C PHE A 55 1.68 -4.77 15.34
N SER A 56 2.60 -3.81 15.43
CA SER A 56 3.28 -3.44 16.66
C SER A 56 3.28 -1.92 16.88
N GLY A 57 3.20 -1.52 18.14
CA GLY A 57 3.14 -0.11 18.56
C GLY A 57 1.71 0.41 18.73
N ASN A 58 1.60 1.71 19.03
CA ASN A 58 0.33 2.39 19.20
C ASN A 58 -0.08 3.03 17.88
N ALA A 59 -1.35 2.93 17.53
CA ALA A 59 -2.01 3.66 16.45
C ALA A 59 -3.50 3.77 16.75
N THR A 60 -4.16 4.77 16.19
CA THR A 60 -5.62 4.86 16.27
C THR A 60 -6.25 3.84 15.31
N VAL A 61 -7.48 3.42 15.59
CA VAL A 61 -8.23 2.56 14.65
C VAL A 61 -8.49 3.28 13.33
N GLU A 62 -8.75 4.60 13.39
CA GLU A 62 -8.97 5.44 12.20
C GLU A 62 -7.76 5.40 11.26
N ASP A 63 -6.56 5.66 11.82
CA ASP A 63 -5.30 5.62 11.06
C ASP A 63 -5.11 4.28 10.30
N ILE A 64 -5.40 3.16 10.97
CA ILE A 64 -5.28 1.82 10.38
C ILE A 64 -6.31 1.62 9.26
N VAL A 65 -7.54 2.10 9.46
CA VAL A 65 -8.61 2.02 8.46
C VAL A 65 -8.30 2.89 7.25
N GLU A 66 -7.82 4.11 7.45
CA GLU A 66 -7.39 5.03 6.38
C GLU A 66 -6.25 4.44 5.55
N ALA A 67 -5.24 3.84 6.18
CA ALA A 67 -4.16 3.15 5.46
C ALA A 67 -4.69 2.02 4.57
N ARG A 68 -5.57 1.16 5.11
CA ARG A 68 -6.19 0.06 4.35
C ARG A 68 -7.07 0.56 3.20
N ASN A 69 -7.81 1.65 3.43
CA ASN A 69 -8.63 2.25 2.39
C ASN A 69 -7.78 2.90 1.29
N HIS A 70 -6.68 3.56 1.66
CA HIS A 70 -5.72 4.09 0.69
C HIS A 70 -5.14 2.98 -0.19
N PHE A 71 -4.82 1.82 0.38
CA PHE A 71 -4.30 0.69 -0.41
C PHE A 71 -5.29 0.25 -1.50
N ARG A 72 -6.56 0.09 -1.14
CA ARG A 72 -7.63 -0.23 -2.10
C ARG A 72 -7.81 0.87 -3.15
N ALA A 73 -7.68 2.14 -2.75
CA ALA A 73 -7.76 3.26 -3.67
C ALA A 73 -6.61 3.25 -4.68
N PHE A 74 -5.39 2.95 -4.25
CA PHE A 74 -4.23 2.83 -5.13
C PHE A 74 -4.41 1.69 -6.15
N ASP A 75 -4.93 0.54 -5.72
CA ASP A 75 -5.25 -0.57 -6.62
C ASP A 75 -6.26 -0.18 -7.69
N HIS A 76 -7.25 0.64 -7.32
CA HIS A 76 -8.23 1.18 -8.26
C HIS A 76 -7.57 2.12 -9.29
N VAL A 77 -6.63 2.96 -8.86
CA VAL A 77 -5.87 3.88 -9.74
C VAL A 77 -5.00 3.11 -10.75
N LEU A 78 -4.39 1.99 -10.34
CA LEU A 78 -3.61 1.13 -11.25
C LEU A 78 -4.46 0.40 -12.30
N GLY A 79 -5.79 0.46 -12.17
CA GLY A 79 -6.74 -0.25 -13.02
C GLY A 79 -7.15 -1.58 -12.39
N SER A 80 -8.46 -1.80 -12.30
CA SER A 80 -9.10 -2.94 -11.62
C SER A 80 -8.63 -4.30 -12.16
N GLY A 81 -7.61 -4.89 -11.55
CA GLY A 81 -7.49 -6.34 -11.44
C GLY A 81 -8.35 -6.73 -10.25
N HIS A 82 -9.60 -7.13 -10.50
CA HIS A 82 -10.52 -7.53 -9.45
C HIS A 82 -10.03 -8.84 -8.82
N LEU A 83 -9.42 -8.76 -7.65
CA LEU A 83 -9.27 -9.86 -6.71
C LEU A 83 -9.99 -9.42 -5.44
N GLY A 84 -11.03 -10.18 -5.08
CA GLY A 84 -11.94 -9.91 -3.96
C GLY A 84 -11.32 -10.06 -2.59
#